data_AF-A0A646IIM7-F1
#
_entry.id   AF-A0A646IIM7-F1
#
_cell.length_a   1.000
_cell.length_b   1.000
_cell.length_c   1.000
_cell.angle_alpha   90.00
_cell.angle_beta   90.00
_cell.angle_gamma   90.00
#
_symmetry.space_group_name_H-M   'P 1'
#
loop_
_entity.id
_entity.type
_entity.pdbx_description
1 polymer ?
#
loop_
_entity_poly.entity_id
_entity_poly.type
_entity_poly.pdbx_seq_one_letter_code
_entity_poly.pdbx_strand_id
1 'polypeptide(L)'
;YLLARVSERISADLRTTTYEHLLKLSLEYFGGKRTGDLMARIGSESDRISVFLSLHLLDFATDVLMIAMTAVILVSIDPWLALVTLVPLPFIAWMIHLVRDRLRHGFEKIDRIWSEITNVLADTIPGIRVVKAFAQEKREVTRFA
;
A
#
# COMPACT_ATOMS: atom_id res chain seq x y z
N TYR A 1 0.89 -18.11 -12.89
CA TYR A 1 0.20 -17.83 -14.18
C TYR A 1 -1.29 -17.55 -14.04
N LEU A 2 -2.12 -18.48 -13.52
CA LEU A 2 -3.58 -18.24 -13.38
C LEU A 2 -3.91 -17.05 -12.47
N LEU A 3 -3.26 -16.95 -11.31
CA LEU A 3 -3.47 -15.86 -10.36
C LEU A 3 -3.02 -14.49 -10.91
N ALA A 4 -1.90 -14.43 -11.62
CA ALA A 4 -1.46 -13.21 -12.30
C ALA A 4 -2.50 -12.71 -13.31
N ARG A 5 -3.10 -13.62 -14.10
CA ARG A 5 -4.19 -13.28 -15.03
C ARG A 5 -5.46 -12.81 -14.33
N VAL A 6 -5.80 -13.39 -13.19
CA VAL A 6 -6.97 -13.01 -12.40
C VAL A 6 -6.75 -11.62 -11.78
N SER A 7 -5.57 -11.35 -11.22
CA SER A 7 -5.25 -10.04 -10.66
C SER A 7 -5.25 -8.94 -11.73
N GLU A 8 -4.71 -9.22 -12.91
CA GLU A 8 -4.71 -8.29 -14.03
C GLU A 8 -6.13 -7.97 -14.51
N ARG A 9 -7.02 -8.97 -14.57
CA ARG A 9 -8.45 -8.75 -14.86
C ARG A 9 -9.15 -7.92 -13.80
N ILE A 10 -8.96 -8.24 -12.52
CA ILE A 10 -9.58 -7.49 -11.42
C ILE A 10 -9.14 -6.02 -11.46
N SER A 11 -7.89 -5.77 -11.80
CA SER A 11 -7.33 -4.43 -11.89
C SER A 11 -7.83 -3.66 -13.10
N ALA A 12 -8.03 -4.34 -14.23
CA ALA A 12 -8.66 -3.76 -15.41
C ALA A 12 -10.13 -3.39 -15.13
N ASP A 13 -10.87 -4.26 -14.42
CA ASP A 13 -12.25 -3.98 -14.00
C ASP A 13 -12.32 -2.79 -13.04
N LEU A 14 -11.48 -2.77 -12.00
CA LEU A 14 -11.38 -1.65 -11.05
C LEU A 14 -11.12 -0.32 -11.75
N ARG A 15 -10.18 -0.31 -12.70
CA ARG A 15 -9.85 0.90 -13.47
C ARG A 15 -11.03 1.35 -14.32
N THR A 16 -11.75 0.42 -14.94
CA THR A 16 -12.92 0.69 -15.79
C THR A 16 -14.09 1.22 -14.97
N THR A 17 -14.47 0.54 -13.87
CA THR A 17 -15.56 0.97 -12.99
C THR A 17 -15.29 2.33 -12.35
N THR A 18 -14.04 2.58 -11.93
CA THR A 18 -13.66 3.87 -11.34
C THR A 18 -13.75 4.98 -12.38
N TYR A 19 -13.30 4.73 -13.61
CA TYR A 19 -13.41 5.68 -14.72
C TYR A 19 -14.88 6.00 -15.06
N GLU A 20 -15.74 4.98 -15.14
CA GLU A 20 -17.17 5.16 -15.35
C GLU A 20 -17.85 5.94 -14.22
N HIS A 21 -17.44 5.71 -12.97
CA HIS A 21 -17.98 6.44 -11.83
C HIS A 21 -17.59 7.92 -11.87
N LEU A 22 -16.34 8.23 -12.25
CA LEU A 22 -15.86 9.60 -12.39
C LEU A 22 -16.59 10.38 -13.49
N LEU A 23 -16.93 9.72 -14.59
CA LEU A 23 -17.74 10.33 -15.66
C LEU A 23 -19.17 10.69 -15.21
N LYS A 24 -19.67 10.11 -14.11
CA LYS A 24 -20.99 10.39 -13.54
C LYS A 24 -20.98 11.47 -12.45
N LEU A 25 -19.81 11.95 -12.03
CA LEU A 25 -19.69 12.98 -11.00
C LEU A 25 -19.98 14.38 -11.55
N SER A 26 -20.58 15.22 -10.70
CA SER A 26 -20.97 16.58 -11.05
C SER A 26 -19.75 17.50 -11.24
N LEU A 27 -19.90 18.53 -12.07
CA LEU A 27 -18.88 19.57 -12.29
C LEU A 27 -18.42 20.26 -10.98
N GLU A 28 -19.29 20.33 -9.98
CA GLU A 28 -18.97 20.87 -8.65
C GLU A 28 -17.92 20.03 -7.91
N TYR A 29 -17.93 18.70 -8.08
CA TYR A 29 -16.90 17.81 -7.52
C TYR A 29 -15.50 18.08 -8.11
N PHE A 30 -15.46 18.50 -9.38
CA PHE A 30 -14.22 18.87 -10.06
C PHE A 30 -13.77 20.31 -9.79
N GLY A 31 -14.65 21.18 -9.28
CA GLY A 31 -14.34 22.58 -8.98
C GLY A 31 -13.36 22.81 -7.84
N GLY A 32 -13.16 21.81 -6.96
CA GLY A 32 -12.31 21.91 -5.77
C GLY A 32 -11.07 20.99 -5.73
N LYS A 33 -10.83 20.18 -6.76
CA LYS A 33 -9.73 19.19 -6.78
C LYS A 33 -8.91 19.27 -8.06
N ARG A 34 -7.58 19.18 -7.94
CA ARG A 34 -6.67 19.09 -9.10
C ARG A 34 -6.95 17.80 -9.86
N THR A 35 -7.22 17.91 -11.17
CA THR A 35 -7.45 16.76 -12.08
C THR A 35 -6.28 15.76 -12.06
N GLY A 36 -5.06 16.25 -11.83
CA GLY A 36 -3.86 15.42 -11.68
C GLY A 36 -3.90 14.50 -10.45
N ASP A 37 -4.44 14.95 -9.32
CA ASP A 37 -4.55 14.13 -8.11
C ASP A 37 -5.58 13.02 -8.29
N LEU A 38 -6.67 13.30 -9.02
CA LEU A 38 -7.68 12.29 -9.36
C LEU A 38 -7.08 11.21 -10.29
N MET A 39 -6.35 11.60 -11.33
CA MET A 39 -5.66 10.67 -12.23
C MET A 39 -4.60 9.82 -11.51
N ALA A 40 -3.79 10.45 -10.66
CA ALA A 40 -2.76 9.77 -9.87
C ALA A 40 -3.38 8.74 -8.92
N ARG A 41 -4.51 9.08 -8.29
CA ARG A 41 -5.20 8.19 -7.35
C ARG A 41 -5.78 6.95 -8.04
N ILE A 42 -6.39 7.11 -9.22
CA ILE A 42 -6.96 5.98 -9.98
C ILE A 42 -5.85 5.06 -10.50
N GLY A 43 -4.78 5.65 -11.06
CA GLY A 43 -3.67 4.91 -11.64
C GLY A 43 -2.86 4.15 -10.58
N SER A 44 -2.40 4.87 -9.56
CA SER A 44 -1.51 4.31 -8.55
C SER A 44 -2.23 3.39 -7.54
N GLU A 45 -3.46 3.70 -7.12
CA GLU A 45 -4.16 2.83 -6.17
C GLU A 45 -4.62 1.54 -6.85
N SER A 46 -5.11 1.58 -8.09
CA SER A 46 -5.50 0.36 -8.82
C SER A 46 -4.30 -0.56 -9.07
N ASP A 47 -3.13 0.01 -9.39
CA ASP A 47 -1.92 -0.77 -9.64
C ASP A 47 -1.37 -1.38 -8.33
N ARG A 48 -1.40 -0.63 -7.22
CA ARG A 48 -1.05 -1.16 -5.90
C ARG A 48 -1.99 -2.29 -5.47
N ILE A 49 -3.29 -2.17 -5.73
CA ILE A 49 -4.27 -3.23 -5.46
C ILE A 49 -3.98 -4.46 -6.35
N SER A 50 -3.63 -4.26 -7.62
CA SER A 50 -3.21 -5.33 -8.54
C SER A 50 -2.02 -6.12 -8.01
N VAL A 51 -0.96 -5.41 -7.62
CA VAL A 51 0.27 -6.02 -7.11
C VAL A 51 -0.02 -6.76 -5.79
N PHE A 52 -0.82 -6.15 -4.91
CA PHE A 52 -1.23 -6.76 -3.65
C PHE A 52 -2.05 -8.03 -3.86
N LEU A 53 -3.04 -8.02 -4.75
CA LEU A 53 -3.83 -9.21 -5.08
C LEU A 53 -3.01 -10.29 -5.81
N SER A 54 -2.02 -9.90 -6.62
CA SER A 54 -1.26 -10.86 -7.41
C SER A 54 -0.21 -11.60 -6.56
N LEU A 55 0.50 -10.87 -5.71
CA LEU A 55 1.60 -11.41 -4.91
C LEU A 55 1.12 -11.80 -3.51
N HIS A 56 0.58 -10.85 -2.76
CA HIS A 56 0.31 -11.06 -1.33
C HIS A 56 -0.90 -11.96 -1.07
N LEU A 57 -1.92 -11.98 -1.93
CA LEU A 57 -3.05 -12.89 -1.76
C LEU A 57 -2.63 -14.35 -2.00
N LEU A 58 -1.73 -14.58 -2.94
CA LEU A 58 -1.20 -15.91 -3.26
C LEU A 58 -0.30 -16.41 -2.13
N ASP A 59 0.62 -15.57 -1.69
CA ASP A 59 1.50 -15.87 -0.56
C ASP A 59 0.68 -16.19 0.68
N PHE A 60 -0.32 -15.35 0.99
CA PHE A 60 -1.22 -15.57 2.11
C PHE A 60 -1.98 -16.91 2.02
N ALA A 61 -2.53 -17.24 0.85
CA ALA A 61 -3.22 -18.52 0.66
C ALA A 61 -2.28 -19.72 0.82
N THR A 62 -1.05 -19.59 0.33
CA THR A 62 -0.02 -20.64 0.42
C THR A 62 0.44 -20.83 1.86
N ASP A 63 0.66 -19.73 2.59
CA ASP A 63 1.03 -19.76 4.00
C ASP A 63 -0.06 -20.40 4.86
N VAL A 64 -1.32 -20.04 4.63
CA VAL A 64 -2.46 -20.65 5.34
C VAL A 64 -2.52 -22.16 5.06
N LEU A 65 -2.35 -22.57 3.80
CA LEU A 65 -2.33 -23.99 3.43
C LEU A 65 -1.17 -24.73 4.11
N MET A 66 0.02 -24.13 4.10
CA MET A 66 1.22 -24.69 4.71
C MET A 66 1.05 -24.86 6.22
N ILE A 67 0.53 -23.84 6.91
CA ILE A 67 0.23 -23.91 8.35
C ILE A 67 -0.81 -24.99 8.64
N ALA A 68 -1.88 -25.07 7.85
CA ALA A 68 -2.93 -26.08 8.03
C ALA A 68 -2.38 -27.51 7.83
N MET A 69 -1.64 -27.75 6.75
CA MET A 69 -0.99 -29.04 6.49
C MET A 69 -0.03 -29.42 7.62
N THR A 70 0.81 -28.49 8.05
CA THR A 70 1.77 -28.71 9.14
C THR A 70 1.07 -29.04 10.45
N ALA A 71 -0.01 -28.33 10.77
CA ALA A 71 -0.82 -28.60 11.96
C ALA A 71 -1.47 -29.99 11.91
N VAL A 72 -2.06 -30.38 10.77
CA VAL A 72 -2.67 -31.71 10.59
C VAL A 72 -1.62 -32.82 10.75
N ILE A 73 -0.44 -32.65 10.16
CA ILE A 73 0.66 -33.63 10.29
C ILE A 73 1.15 -33.73 11.74
N LEU A 74 1.39 -32.60 12.40
CA LEU A 74 1.82 -32.56 13.80
C LEU A 74 0.82 -33.24 14.73
N VAL A 75 -0.47 -32.94 14.58
CA VAL A 75 -1.54 -33.55 15.39
C VAL A 75 -1.69 -35.04 15.11
N SER A 76 -1.44 -35.49 13.87
CA SER A 76 -1.52 -36.91 13.49
C SER A 76 -0.34 -37.73 14.03
N ILE A 77 0.84 -37.11 14.21
CA ILE A 77 2.02 -37.77 14.78
C ILE A 77 1.93 -37.79 16.31
N ASP A 78 1.84 -36.61 16.93
CA ASP A 78 1.81 -36.48 18.38
C ASP A 78 1.07 -35.18 18.78
N PRO A 79 -0.14 -35.29 19.36
CA PRO A 79 -0.91 -34.14 19.83
C PRO A 79 -0.20 -33.30 20.89
N TRP A 80 0.71 -33.89 21.67
CA TRP A 80 1.47 -33.19 22.69
C TRP A 80 2.54 -32.30 22.06
N LEU A 81 3.26 -32.80 21.05
CA LEU A 81 4.23 -32.01 20.29
C LEU A 81 3.54 -30.84 19.55
N ALA A 82 2.36 -31.10 18.97
CA ALA A 82 1.54 -30.08 18.33
C ALA A 82 1.23 -28.93 19.30
N LEU A 83 0.80 -29.24 20.53
CA LEU A 83 0.43 -28.24 21.53
C LEU A 83 1.64 -27.38 21.94
N VAL A 84 2.82 -27.98 22.14
CA VAL A 84 4.06 -27.25 22.44
C VAL A 84 4.46 -26.32 21.29
N THR A 85 4.30 -26.75 20.04
CA THR A 85 4.59 -25.92 18.86
C THR A 85 3.54 -24.85 18.55
N LEU A 86 2.30 -25.02 19.02
CA LEU A 86 1.21 -24.05 18.83
C LEU A 86 1.20 -22.96 19.90
N VAL A 87 1.76 -23.17 21.09
CA VAL A 87 1.84 -22.18 22.18
C VAL A 87 2.50 -20.84 21.81
N PRO A 88 3.54 -20.79 20.96
CA PRO A 88 4.11 -19.52 20.49
C PRO A 88 3.14 -18.66 19.65
N LEU A 89 2.20 -19.26 18.91
CA LEU A 89 1.25 -18.53 18.05
C LEU A 89 0.36 -17.55 18.82
N PRO A 90 -0.36 -17.94 19.89
CA PRO A 90 -1.17 -16.99 20.67
C PRO A 90 -0.30 -15.93 21.37
N PHE A 91 0.94 -16.25 21.76
CA PHE A 91 1.87 -15.27 22.32
C PHE A 91 2.26 -14.19 21.29
N ILE A 92 2.59 -14.63 20.06
CA ILE A 92 2.89 -13.71 18.95
C ILE A 92 1.66 -12.88 18.60
N ALA A 93 0.47 -13.50 18.50
CA ALA A 93 -0.78 -12.79 18.22
C ALA A 93 -1.11 -11.73 19.29
N TRP A 94 -0.90 -12.06 20.58
CA TRP A 94 -1.05 -11.12 21.68
C TRP A 94 -0.07 -9.95 21.58
N MET A 95 1.20 -10.23 21.30
CA MET A 95 2.23 -9.21 21.14
C MET A 95 1.92 -8.28 19.96
N ILE A 96 1.48 -8.85 18.83
CA ILE A 96 1.04 -8.07 17.66
C ILE A 96 -0.13 -7.16 18.05
N HIS A 97 -1.13 -7.67 18.77
CA HIS A 97 -2.27 -6.85 19.21
C HIS A 97 -1.86 -5.66 20.09
N LEU A 98 -0.89 -5.87 20.98
CA LEU A 98 -0.33 -4.82 21.85
C LEU A 98 0.40 -3.73 21.06
N VAL A 99 1.15 -4.12 20.03
CA VAL A 99 1.98 -3.19 19.26
C VAL A 99 1.22 -2.61 18.05
N ARG A 100 0.09 -3.20 17.65
CA ARG A 100 -0.71 -2.81 16.47
C ARG A 100 -1.02 -1.31 16.43
N ASP A 101 -1.51 -0.74 17.54
CA ASP A 101 -1.85 0.68 17.56
C ASP A 101 -0.60 1.55 17.46
N ARG A 102 0.52 1.15 18.04
CA ARG A 102 1.79 1.88 17.97
C ARG A 102 2.39 1.83 16.56
N LEU A 103 2.33 0.67 15.91
CA LEU A 103 2.73 0.47 14.51
C LEU A 103 1.87 1.30 13.57
N ARG A 104 0.54 1.30 13.73
CA ARG A 104 -0.38 2.08 12.88
C ARG A 104 -0.06 3.57 12.94
N HIS A 105 0.07 4.14 14.14
CA HIS A 105 0.42 5.56 14.29
C HIS A 105 1.83 5.89 13.77
N GLY A 106 2.79 4.96 13.93
CA GLY A 106 4.15 5.12 13.42
C GLY A 106 4.20 5.17 11.89
N PHE A 107 3.55 4.22 11.22
CA PHE A 107 3.48 4.18 9.76
C PHE A 107 2.74 5.39 9.18
N GLU A 108 1.61 5.80 9.77
CA GLU A 108 0.90 7.02 9.34
C GLU A 108 1.74 8.30 9.48
N LYS A 109 2.67 8.36 10.44
CA LYS A 109 3.57 9.49 10.60
C LYS A 109 4.67 9.48 9.55
N ILE A 110 5.23 8.31 9.24
CA ILE A 110 6.24 8.12 8.20
C ILE A 110 5.66 8.46 6.83
N ASP A 111 4.47 7.95 6.51
CA ASP A 111 3.79 8.22 5.23
C ASP A 111 3.50 9.71 5.04
N ARG A 112 3.09 10.43 6.09
CA ARG A 112 2.90 11.89 6.05
C ARG A 112 4.19 12.64 5.74
N ILE A 113 5.29 12.30 6.41
CA ILE A 113 6.60 12.91 6.16
C ILE A 113 7.08 12.65 4.73
N TRP A 114 6.91 11.41 4.24
CA TRP A 114 7.26 11.05 2.86
C TRP A 114 6.44 11.82 1.82
N SER A 115 5.14 12.00 2.08
CA SER A 115 4.27 12.81 1.22
C SER A 115 4.69 14.27 1.19
N GLU A 116 5.09 14.85 2.31
CA GLU A 116 5.56 16.24 2.40
C GLU A 116 6.86 16.42 1.61
N ILE A 117 7.86 15.56 1.82
CA ILE A 117 9.14 15.60 1.07
C ILE A 117 8.89 15.47 -0.44
N THR A 118 8.01 14.56 -0.84
CA THR A 118 7.70 14.31 -2.26
C THR A 118 6.99 15.51 -2.88
N ASN A 119 6.09 16.18 -2.15
CA ASN A 119 5.44 17.40 -2.61
C ASN A 119 6.42 18.55 -2.84
N VAL A 120 7.37 18.78 -1.91
CA VAL A 120 8.38 19.84 -2.11
C VAL A 120 9.27 19.50 -3.32
N LEU A 121 9.63 18.23 -3.50
CA LEU A 121 10.41 17.78 -4.65
C LEU A 121 9.64 17.95 -5.97
N ALA A 122 8.34 17.63 -5.97
CA ALA A 122 7.43 17.77 -7.11
C ALA A 122 7.19 19.24 -7.49
N ASP A 123 7.21 20.18 -6.54
CA ASP A 123 7.12 21.61 -6.83
C ASP A 123 8.46 22.19 -7.37
N THR A 124 9.59 21.65 -6.93
CA THR A 124 10.92 22.19 -7.25
C THR A 124 11.46 21.68 -8.59
N ILE A 125 11.21 20.41 -8.94
CA ILE A 125 11.75 19.78 -10.15
C ILE A 125 11.21 20.41 -11.47
N PRO A 126 9.90 20.72 -11.61
CA PRO A 126 9.38 21.37 -12.81
C PRO A 126 9.87 22.82 -12.97
N GLY A 127 10.21 23.48 -11.86
CA GLY A 127 10.73 24.85 -11.79
C GLY A 127 12.26 24.96 -11.83
N ILE A 128 13.00 23.86 -11.98
CA ILE A 128 14.48 23.85 -11.89
C ILE A 128 15.13 24.84 -12.87
N ARG A 129 14.53 25.04 -14.05
CA ARG A 129 14.97 26.03 -15.04
C ARG A 129 14.85 27.46 -14.53
N VAL A 130 13.81 27.78 -13.76
CA VAL A 130 13.59 29.10 -13.14
C VAL A 130 14.55 29.29 -11.96
N VAL A 131 14.70 28.29 -11.09
CA VAL A 131 15.63 28.35 -9.95
C VAL A 131 17.08 28.53 -10.43
N LYS A 132 17.47 27.82 -11.49
CA LYS A 132 18.77 27.97 -12.15
C LYS A 132 18.93 29.31 -12.87
N ALA A 133 17.87 29.81 -13.53
CA ALA A 133 17.89 31.11 -14.20
C ALA A 133 18.06 32.28 -13.23
N PHE A 134 17.56 32.16 -11.99
CA PHE A 134 17.68 33.18 -10.95
C PHE A 134 18.78 32.90 -9.90
N ALA A 135 19.58 31.83 -10.08
CA ALA A 135 20.65 31.40 -9.16
C ALA A 135 20.19 31.34 -7.68
N GLN A 136 18.97 30.84 -7.44
CA GLN A 136 18.34 30.79 -6.12
C GLN A 136 18.51 29.41 -5.42
N GLU A 137 19.46 28.57 -5.83
CA GLU A 137 19.56 27.20 -5.31
C GLU A 137 19.73 27.14 -3.79
N LYS A 138 20.54 28.04 -3.21
CA LYS A 138 20.77 28.11 -1.76
C LYS A 138 19.49 28.42 -0.97
N ARG A 139 18.59 29.22 -1.55
CA ARG A 139 17.34 29.63 -0.89
C ARG A 139 16.34 28.48 -0.83
N GLU A 140 16.23 27.69 -1.89
CA GLU A 140 15.36 26.50 -1.88
C GLU A 140 15.94 25.40 -0.99
N VAL A 141 17.26 25.19 -0.96
CA VAL A 141 17.89 24.24 -0.02
C VAL A 141 17.59 24.62 1.44
N THR A 142 17.53 25.91 1.76
CA THR A 142 17.19 26.38 3.12
C THR A 142 15.69 26.19 3.43
N ARG A 143 14.82 26.14 2.41
CA ARG A 143 13.37 25.89 2.56
C ARG A 143 13.05 24.40 2.74
N PHE A 144 13.93 23.53 2.26
CA PHE A 144 13.82 22.07 2.42
C PHE A 144 14.32 21.54 3.77
N ALA A 145 15.14 22.31 4.49
CA ALA A 145 15.72 21.94 5.79
C ALA A 145 14.82 22.36 6.95
#